data_AF-A0A914D2Y4-F1
#
_entry.id   AF-A0A914D2Y4-F1
#
_cell.length_a   1.000
_cell.length_b   1.000
_cell.length_c   1.000
_cell.angle_alpha   90.00
_cell.angle_beta   90.00
_cell.angle_gamma   90.00
#
_symmetry.space_group_name_H-M   'P 1'
#
loop_
_entity.id
_entity.type
_entity.pdbx_description
1 polymer ?
#
loop_
_entity_poly.entity_id
_entity_poly.type
_entity_poly.pdbx_seq_one_letter_code
_entity_poly.pdbx_strand_id
1 'polypeptide(L)'
;MAKGLRQKFGPFSNEVVGVIIEKFKEKRKVLLDELISCIDAVYECSNLDALSEVIQAALAKPNPQIKAQTSQFLYRLFLKFTSSNVPNKHVKAFAPLLVKLLSESDPEVRDSSSAALGAMMKSIHEKNMATLVGDVAADKNKWSKIIEYREKAEKDYEEWLASQPKPAAPAPSATNSTATAASTAAAVAPVAKAAPAEVDPWEFLEPVDITKDMSKTFFEDIQSKKWQERKEALEMLLELLNKNPRLDVKGQYSDVITALSNVRFFT
;
A
#
# COMPACT_ATOMS: atom_id res chain seq x y z
N MET A 1 -0.65 -8.58 12.23
CA MET A 1 -1.59 -7.65 12.88
C MET A 1 -2.41 -6.83 11.89
N ALA A 2 -1.81 -5.99 11.02
CA ALA A 2 -2.54 -5.17 10.04
C ALA A 2 -3.60 -5.97 9.24
N LYS A 3 -3.20 -7.09 8.62
CA LYS A 3 -4.11 -7.98 7.87
C LYS A 3 -5.29 -8.52 8.70
N GLY A 4 -5.07 -8.77 10.00
CA GLY A 4 -6.08 -9.35 10.89
C GLY A 4 -6.96 -8.33 11.60
N LEU A 5 -6.53 -7.07 11.73
CA LEU A 5 -7.33 -5.97 12.29
C LEU A 5 -7.99 -5.10 11.23
N ARG A 6 -7.48 -5.13 9.98
CA ARG A 6 -7.93 -4.32 8.85
C ARG A 6 -8.04 -2.85 9.24
N GLN A 7 -9.18 -2.21 8.97
CA GLN A 7 -9.40 -0.78 9.23
C GLN A 7 -9.21 -0.37 10.71
N LYS A 8 -9.29 -1.32 11.66
CA LYS A 8 -8.98 -1.03 13.08
C LYS A 8 -7.49 -0.87 13.36
N PHE A 9 -6.61 -1.25 12.43
CA PHE A 9 -5.19 -0.93 12.48
C PHE A 9 -4.89 0.52 12.08
N GLY A 10 -5.80 1.20 11.38
CA GLY A 10 -5.60 2.54 10.82
C GLY A 10 -5.02 3.59 11.76
N PRO A 11 -5.43 3.68 13.04
CA PRO A 11 -4.85 4.63 14.01
C PRO A 11 -3.34 4.46 14.23
N PHE A 12 -2.79 3.25 14.03
CA PHE A 12 -1.37 2.96 14.20
C PHE A 12 -0.56 3.11 12.92
N SER A 13 -1.23 3.21 11.76
CA SER A 13 -0.56 3.16 10.45
C SER A 13 0.51 4.23 10.28
N ASN A 14 0.28 5.46 10.74
CA ASN A 14 1.24 6.56 10.57
C ASN A 14 2.55 6.28 11.33
N GLU A 15 2.45 5.92 12.61
CA GLU A 15 3.61 5.57 13.45
C GLU A 15 4.36 4.36 12.87
N VAL A 16 3.64 3.29 12.55
CA VAL A 16 4.23 2.04 12.05
C VAL A 16 4.90 2.25 10.69
N VAL A 17 4.31 3.04 9.79
CA VAL A 17 4.94 3.43 8.52
C VAL A 17 6.24 4.20 8.77
N GLY A 18 6.25 5.15 9.71
CA GLY A 18 7.46 5.87 10.10
C GLY A 18 8.59 4.94 10.56
N VAL A 19 8.24 3.94 11.37
CA VAL A 19 9.18 2.91 11.87
C VAL A 19 9.70 2.02 10.73
N ILE A 20 8.84 1.57 9.82
CA ILE A 20 9.25 0.75 8.66
C ILE A 20 10.19 1.54 7.74
N ILE A 21 9.88 2.81 7.48
CA ILE A 21 10.71 3.69 6.66
C ILE A 21 12.12 3.84 7.23
N GLU A 22 12.28 3.98 8.55
CA GLU A 22 13.61 4.03 9.17
C GLU A 22 14.40 2.73 8.97
N LYS A 23 13.69 1.61 8.80
CA LYS A 23 14.29 0.27 8.61
C LYS A 23 14.58 -0.04 7.14
N PHE A 24 14.11 0.76 6.18
CA PHE A 24 14.53 0.66 4.77
C PHE A 24 16.02 0.93 4.53
N LYS A 25 16.82 1.21 5.57
CA LYS A 25 18.29 1.19 5.49
C LYS A 25 18.84 -0.23 5.24
N GLU A 26 18.04 -1.27 5.52
CA GLU A 26 18.38 -2.67 5.26
C GLU A 26 18.45 -2.95 3.75
N LYS A 27 19.47 -3.73 3.34
CA LYS A 27 19.74 -4.07 1.93
C LYS A 27 19.64 -5.57 1.65
N ARG A 28 19.63 -6.42 2.67
CA ARG A 28 19.43 -7.86 2.51
C ARG A 28 18.04 -8.09 1.96
N LYS A 29 17.97 -8.61 0.72
CA LYS A 29 16.73 -8.79 -0.03
C LYS A 29 15.64 -9.48 0.80
N VAL A 30 15.99 -10.56 1.51
CA VAL A 30 15.05 -11.31 2.35
C VAL A 30 14.35 -10.42 3.39
N LEU A 31 15.08 -9.51 4.03
CA LEU A 31 14.49 -8.60 5.03
C LEU A 31 13.79 -7.42 4.37
N LEU A 32 14.33 -6.94 3.25
CA LEU A 32 13.73 -5.85 2.50
C LEU A 32 12.35 -6.24 1.93
N ASP A 33 12.22 -7.45 1.40
CA ASP A 33 10.95 -7.99 0.89
C ASP A 33 9.89 -8.03 2.00
N GLU A 34 10.26 -8.42 3.23
CA GLU A 34 9.36 -8.42 4.39
C GLU A 34 8.96 -6.99 4.81
N LEU A 35 9.89 -6.03 4.77
CA LEU A 35 9.57 -4.62 5.03
C LEU A 35 8.62 -4.03 3.98
N ILE A 36 8.81 -4.40 2.70
CA ILE A 36 7.93 -4.01 1.59
C ILE A 36 6.53 -4.60 1.79
N SER A 37 6.44 -5.91 2.06
CA SER A 37 5.18 -6.59 2.36
C SER A 37 4.47 -5.97 3.56
N CYS A 38 5.23 -5.59 4.59
CA CYS A 38 4.72 -4.97 5.80
C CYS A 38 4.12 -3.57 5.53
N ILE A 39 4.87 -2.68 4.86
CA ILE A 39 4.37 -1.32 4.59
C ILE A 39 3.14 -1.34 3.68
N ASP A 40 3.11 -2.24 2.70
CA ASP A 40 1.98 -2.38 1.79
C ASP A 40 0.74 -2.87 2.57
N ALA A 41 0.88 -3.85 3.47
CA ALA A 41 -0.23 -4.30 4.32
C ALA A 41 -0.74 -3.23 5.30
N VAL A 42 0.14 -2.37 5.80
CA VAL A 42 -0.24 -1.25 6.67
C VAL A 42 -1.00 -0.16 5.89
N TYR A 43 -0.60 0.08 4.64
CA TYR A 43 -1.29 1.03 3.76
C TYR A 43 -2.73 0.60 3.46
N GLU A 44 -3.01 -0.70 3.28
CA GLU A 44 -4.38 -1.21 3.08
C GLU A 44 -5.33 -0.92 4.26
N CYS A 45 -4.77 -0.57 5.43
CA CYS A 45 -5.53 -0.17 6.62
C CYS A 45 -5.66 1.37 6.76
N SER A 46 -5.20 2.13 5.78
CA SER A 46 -5.05 3.59 5.84
C SER A 46 -5.33 4.23 4.47
N ASN A 47 -4.83 5.44 4.24
CA ASN A 47 -4.93 6.17 2.98
C ASN A 47 -3.81 7.20 2.85
N LEU A 48 -3.66 7.77 1.65
CA LEU A 48 -2.63 8.78 1.38
C LEU A 48 -2.80 10.07 2.19
N ASP A 49 -4.01 10.49 2.60
CA ASP A 49 -4.15 11.68 3.43
C ASP A 49 -3.51 11.49 4.80
N ALA A 50 -3.67 10.32 5.41
CA ALA A 50 -3.08 9.99 6.70
C ALA A 50 -1.56 9.78 6.64
N LEU A 51 -1.03 9.36 5.49
CA LEU A 51 0.38 8.98 5.33
C LEU A 51 1.22 9.99 4.53
N SER A 52 0.60 11.05 4.00
CA SER A 52 1.28 11.98 3.08
C SER A 52 2.53 12.62 3.72
N GLU A 53 2.39 13.15 4.93
CA GLU A 53 3.48 13.88 5.60
C GLU A 53 4.67 12.98 5.93
N VAL A 54 4.42 11.76 6.44
CA VAL A 54 5.49 10.81 6.78
C VAL A 54 6.24 10.34 5.53
N ILE A 55 5.54 10.15 4.40
CA ILE A 55 6.16 9.79 3.12
C ILE A 55 6.98 10.96 2.57
N GLN A 56 6.45 12.19 2.58
CA GLN A 56 7.18 13.38 2.13
C GLN A 56 8.47 13.60 2.96
N ALA A 57 8.36 13.45 4.28
CA ALA A 57 9.52 13.53 5.17
C ALA A 57 10.57 12.46 4.85
N ALA A 58 10.14 11.24 4.49
CA ALA A 58 11.04 10.16 4.12
C ALA A 58 11.83 10.42 2.83
N LEU A 59 11.18 11.00 1.80
CA LEU A 59 11.86 11.39 0.56
C LEU A 59 12.91 12.49 0.78
N ALA A 60 12.80 13.27 1.86
CA ALA A 60 13.76 14.30 2.22
C ALA A 60 14.96 13.79 3.06
N LYS A 61 14.93 12.53 3.54
CA LYS A 61 16.00 11.98 4.40
C LYS A 61 17.34 11.83 3.65
N PRO A 62 18.49 11.95 4.33
CA PRO A 62 19.79 11.89 3.66
C PRO A 62 20.16 10.49 3.15
N ASN A 63 19.52 9.42 3.63
CA ASN A 63 19.88 8.05 3.26
C ASN A 63 19.33 7.68 1.86
N PRO A 64 20.18 7.34 0.87
CA PRO A 64 19.73 6.99 -0.47
C PRO A 64 18.82 5.76 -0.51
N GLN A 65 19.07 4.73 0.30
CA GLN A 65 18.24 3.53 0.34
C GLN A 65 16.81 3.86 0.81
N ILE A 66 16.67 4.72 1.83
CA ILE A 66 15.35 5.17 2.29
C ILE A 66 14.61 5.89 1.17
N LYS A 67 15.28 6.83 0.49
CA LYS A 67 14.68 7.54 -0.66
C LYS A 67 14.25 6.58 -1.75
N ALA A 68 15.12 5.66 -2.16
CA ALA A 68 14.82 4.70 -3.21
C ALA A 68 13.63 3.79 -2.86
N GLN A 69 13.61 3.23 -1.65
CA GLN A 69 12.51 2.36 -1.20
C GLN A 69 11.20 3.12 -0.98
N THR A 70 11.27 4.37 -0.54
CA THR A 70 10.08 5.24 -0.43
C THR A 70 9.52 5.59 -1.81
N SER A 71 10.37 5.87 -2.80
CA SER A 71 9.95 6.06 -4.19
C SER A 71 9.34 4.79 -4.77
N GLN A 72 9.92 3.61 -4.52
CA GLN A 72 9.33 2.33 -4.92
C GLN A 72 7.99 2.04 -4.21
N PHE A 73 7.83 2.46 -2.97
CA PHE A 73 6.54 2.39 -2.28
C PHE A 73 5.50 3.28 -2.99
N LEU A 74 5.86 4.53 -3.33
CA LEU A 74 4.99 5.40 -4.12
C LEU A 74 4.65 4.81 -5.49
N TYR A 75 5.58 4.12 -6.17
CA TYR A 75 5.29 3.37 -7.39
C TYR A 75 4.14 2.37 -7.17
N ARG A 76 4.26 1.50 -6.17
CA ARG A 76 3.25 0.48 -5.85
C ARG A 76 1.89 1.09 -5.44
N LEU A 77 1.89 2.23 -4.75
CA LEU A 77 0.67 2.94 -4.42
C LEU A 77 -0.01 3.53 -5.65
N PHE A 78 0.75 4.29 -6.46
CA PHE A 78 0.19 4.95 -7.64
C PHE A 78 -0.16 4.00 -8.78
N LEU A 79 0.49 2.83 -8.82
CA LEU A 79 0.18 1.75 -9.74
C LEU A 79 -1.30 1.37 -9.70
N LYS A 80 -1.92 1.34 -8.51
CA LYS A 80 -3.29 0.89 -8.30
C LYS A 80 -4.36 1.93 -8.68
N PHE A 81 -3.98 3.19 -8.91
CA PHE A 81 -4.93 4.22 -9.34
C PHE A 81 -5.18 4.20 -10.85
N THR A 82 -6.34 4.71 -11.24
CA THR A 82 -6.77 4.96 -12.63
C THR A 82 -7.13 6.43 -12.78
N SER A 83 -7.37 6.88 -14.02
CA SER A 83 -7.81 8.25 -14.28
C SER A 83 -9.10 8.64 -13.54
N SER A 84 -9.92 7.66 -13.14
CA SER A 84 -11.19 7.89 -12.44
C SER A 84 -11.04 8.13 -10.94
N ASN A 85 -9.96 7.65 -10.31
CA ASN A 85 -9.80 7.69 -8.84
C ASN A 85 -8.45 8.26 -8.38
N VAL A 86 -7.64 8.79 -9.31
CA VAL A 86 -6.33 9.34 -8.98
C VAL A 86 -6.41 10.51 -7.99
N PRO A 87 -5.66 10.47 -6.87
CA PRO A 87 -5.69 11.54 -5.88
C PRO A 87 -4.79 12.70 -6.31
N ASN A 88 -5.33 13.60 -7.15
CA ASN A 88 -4.60 14.74 -7.73
C ASN A 88 -3.87 15.62 -6.70
N LYS A 89 -4.42 15.78 -5.50
CA LYS A 89 -3.76 16.48 -4.37
C LYS A 89 -2.39 15.87 -4.05
N HIS A 90 -2.34 14.54 -3.94
CA HIS A 90 -1.13 13.81 -3.57
C HIS A 90 -0.16 13.69 -4.74
N VAL A 91 -0.65 13.57 -5.97
CA VAL A 91 0.19 13.67 -7.17
C VAL A 91 0.96 15.01 -7.17
N LYS A 92 0.27 16.13 -6.94
CA LYS A 92 0.89 17.46 -6.88
C LYS A 92 1.85 17.63 -5.71
N ALA A 93 1.65 16.92 -4.59
CA ALA A 93 2.54 16.94 -3.45
C ALA A 93 3.84 16.15 -3.70
N PHE A 94 3.75 14.97 -4.32
CA PHE A 94 4.90 14.08 -4.49
C PHE A 94 5.70 14.31 -5.77
N ALA A 95 5.07 14.70 -6.89
CA ALA A 95 5.77 14.84 -8.17
C ALA A 95 6.98 15.81 -8.11
N PRO A 96 6.88 17.01 -7.48
CA PRO A 96 8.04 17.90 -7.35
C PRO A 96 9.18 17.31 -6.51
N LEU A 97 8.85 16.54 -5.47
CA LEU A 97 9.85 15.87 -4.64
C LEU A 97 10.58 14.79 -5.45
N LEU A 98 9.86 13.98 -6.22
CA LEU A 98 10.45 12.96 -7.09
C LEU A 98 11.30 13.56 -8.21
N VAL A 99 10.88 14.69 -8.80
CA VAL A 99 11.66 15.45 -9.78
C VAL A 99 13.01 15.87 -9.22
N LYS A 100 13.06 16.35 -7.97
CA LYS A 100 14.32 16.68 -7.29
C LYS A 100 15.22 15.45 -7.16
N LEU A 101 14.66 14.28 -6.85
CA LEU A 101 15.40 13.03 -6.70
C LEU A 101 15.99 12.49 -8.02
N LEU A 102 15.47 12.89 -9.18
CA LEU A 102 16.06 12.54 -10.49
C LEU A 102 17.47 13.11 -10.71
N SER A 103 17.92 14.03 -9.85
CA SER A 103 19.26 14.64 -9.93
C SER A 103 20.17 14.26 -8.77
N GLU A 104 19.75 13.33 -7.91
CA GLU A 104 20.59 12.76 -6.84
C GLU A 104 21.73 11.93 -7.41
N SER A 105 22.84 11.81 -6.68
CA SER A 105 24.04 11.08 -7.12
C SER A 105 23.83 9.57 -7.22
N ASP A 106 22.94 9.01 -6.38
CA ASP A 106 22.66 7.59 -6.32
C ASP A 106 21.77 7.12 -7.50
N PRO A 107 22.21 6.13 -8.30
CA PRO A 107 21.43 5.64 -9.45
C PRO A 107 20.09 4.99 -9.07
N GLU A 108 20.01 4.29 -7.95
CA GLU A 108 18.79 3.60 -7.49
C GLU A 108 17.73 4.63 -7.09
N VAL A 109 18.14 5.74 -6.46
CA VAL A 109 17.26 6.88 -6.15
C VAL A 109 16.68 7.51 -7.42
N ARG A 110 17.50 7.74 -8.45
CA ARG A 110 17.02 8.32 -9.72
C ARG A 110 16.06 7.36 -10.45
N ASP A 111 16.42 6.08 -10.49
CA ASP A 111 15.64 5.05 -11.18
C ASP A 111 14.28 4.81 -10.52
N SER A 112 14.26 4.61 -9.20
CA SER A 112 13.00 4.47 -8.43
C SER A 112 12.11 5.71 -8.46
N SER A 113 12.70 6.91 -8.53
CA SER A 113 11.93 8.15 -8.66
C SER A 113 11.32 8.29 -10.05
N SER A 114 12.03 7.86 -11.09
CA SER A 114 11.50 7.75 -12.45
C SER A 114 10.35 6.74 -12.51
N ALA A 115 10.48 5.61 -11.81
CA ALA A 115 9.42 4.61 -11.67
C ALA A 115 8.16 5.22 -11.05
N ALA A 116 8.29 5.85 -9.88
CA ALA A 116 7.16 6.49 -9.19
C ALA A 116 6.45 7.54 -10.06
N LEU A 117 7.20 8.37 -10.78
CA LEU A 117 6.65 9.32 -11.75
C LEU A 117 5.93 8.60 -12.90
N GLY A 118 6.49 7.52 -13.46
CA GLY A 118 5.85 6.71 -14.49
C GLY A 118 4.51 6.12 -14.04
N ALA A 119 4.43 5.60 -12.81
CA ALA A 119 3.17 5.12 -12.24
C ALA A 119 2.11 6.22 -12.06
N MET A 120 2.52 7.42 -11.62
CA MET A 120 1.62 8.58 -11.57
C MET A 120 1.13 8.96 -12.99
N MET A 121 2.05 8.97 -13.97
CA MET A 121 1.77 9.33 -15.36
C MET A 121 0.75 8.39 -16.00
N LYS A 122 0.73 7.11 -15.61
CA LYS A 122 -0.29 6.12 -16.01
C LYS A 122 -1.72 6.63 -15.77
N SER A 123 -1.94 7.30 -14.64
CA SER A 123 -3.28 7.71 -14.19
C SER A 123 -3.63 9.16 -14.53
N ILE A 124 -2.64 10.06 -14.67
CA ILE A 124 -2.91 11.48 -15.01
C ILE A 124 -2.66 11.82 -16.48
N HIS A 125 -2.12 10.89 -17.27
CA HIS A 125 -1.70 11.07 -18.66
C HIS A 125 -0.50 11.99 -18.88
N GLU A 126 0.14 11.80 -20.04
CA GLU A 126 1.40 12.43 -20.42
C GLU A 126 1.40 13.96 -20.33
N LYS A 127 0.36 14.61 -20.90
CA LYS A 127 0.23 16.06 -20.91
C LYS A 127 0.25 16.67 -19.50
N ASN A 128 -0.46 16.06 -18.56
CA ASN A 128 -0.52 16.56 -17.18
C ASN A 128 0.80 16.28 -16.45
N MET A 129 1.41 15.12 -16.69
CA MET A 129 2.73 14.81 -16.13
C MET A 129 3.80 15.78 -16.62
N ALA A 130 3.84 16.09 -17.92
CA ALA A 130 4.79 17.05 -18.49
C ALA A 130 4.68 18.43 -17.80
N THR A 131 3.46 18.87 -17.48
CA THR A 131 3.22 20.12 -16.75
C THR A 131 3.77 20.06 -15.32
N LEU A 132 3.69 18.91 -14.64
CA LEU A 132 4.17 18.76 -13.27
C LEU A 132 5.69 18.62 -13.18
N VAL A 133 6.33 18.00 -14.17
CA VAL A 133 7.79 17.77 -14.15
C VAL A 133 8.60 18.89 -14.80
N GLY A 134 7.95 19.81 -15.51
CA GLY A 134 8.59 21.01 -16.08
C GLY A 134 9.73 20.67 -17.03
N ASP A 135 10.92 21.22 -16.76
CA ASP A 135 12.12 21.06 -17.59
C ASP A 135 12.54 19.58 -17.79
N VAL A 136 12.16 18.69 -16.88
CA VAL A 136 12.39 17.24 -17.05
C VAL A 136 11.70 16.70 -18.30
N ALA A 137 10.57 17.25 -18.72
CA ALA A 137 9.88 16.84 -19.95
C ALA A 137 10.67 17.21 -21.23
N ALA A 138 11.58 18.18 -21.14
CA ALA A 138 12.48 18.55 -22.24
C ALA A 138 13.81 17.77 -22.21
N ASP A 139 14.18 17.17 -21.07
CA ASP A 139 15.33 16.27 -20.96
C ASP A 139 14.97 14.90 -21.56
N LYS A 140 15.45 14.66 -22.79
CA LYS A 140 15.19 13.41 -23.52
C LYS A 140 15.50 12.16 -22.70
N ASN A 141 16.59 12.14 -21.93
CA ASN A 141 16.99 10.93 -21.20
C ASN A 141 16.07 10.67 -20.01
N LYS A 142 15.77 11.71 -19.21
CA LYS A 142 14.89 11.58 -18.05
C LYS A 142 13.45 11.32 -18.46
N TRP A 143 12.95 12.04 -19.47
CA TRP A 143 11.58 11.88 -19.95
C TRP A 143 11.34 10.50 -20.57
N SER A 144 12.25 10.01 -21.41
CA SER A 144 12.15 8.66 -21.96
C SER A 144 12.13 7.59 -20.88
N LYS A 145 12.90 7.76 -19.79
CA LYS A 145 12.88 6.82 -18.67
C LYS A 145 11.54 6.82 -17.92
N ILE A 146 10.93 8.00 -17.72
CA ILE A 146 9.59 8.12 -17.11
C ILE A 146 8.53 7.45 -17.99
N ILE A 147 8.60 7.63 -19.32
CA ILE A 147 7.70 6.97 -20.28
C ILE A 147 7.85 5.44 -20.23
N GLU A 148 9.08 4.92 -20.22
CA GLU A 148 9.34 3.47 -20.10
C GLU A 148 8.69 2.91 -18.82
N TYR A 149 8.81 3.63 -17.71
CA TYR A 149 8.15 3.23 -16.46
C TYR A 149 6.63 3.38 -16.47
N ARG A 150 6.08 4.32 -17.23
CA ARG A 150 4.62 4.40 -17.46
C ARG A 150 4.14 3.13 -18.17
N GLU A 151 4.81 2.72 -19.24
CA GLU A 151 4.47 1.49 -19.99
C GLU A 151 4.61 0.25 -19.10
N LYS A 152 5.65 0.20 -18.26
CA LYS A 152 5.80 -0.84 -17.25
C LYS A 152 4.64 -0.83 -16.26
N ALA A 153 4.24 0.35 -15.76
CA ALA A 153 3.13 0.49 -14.83
C ALA A 153 1.77 0.08 -15.44
N GLU A 154 1.59 0.20 -16.75
CA GLU A 154 0.40 -0.33 -17.45
C GLU A 154 0.37 -1.86 -17.35
N LYS A 155 1.48 -2.54 -17.67
CA LYS A 155 1.60 -4.01 -17.58
C LYS A 155 1.46 -4.51 -16.15
N ASP A 156 2.19 -3.90 -15.20
CA ASP A 156 2.12 -4.27 -13.78
C ASP A 156 0.69 -4.06 -13.22
N TYR A 157 -0.07 -3.08 -13.73
CA TYR A 157 -1.45 -2.86 -13.33
C TYR A 157 -2.38 -3.95 -13.88
N GLU A 158 -2.18 -4.40 -15.12
CA GLU A 158 -2.91 -5.52 -15.70
C GLU A 158 -2.65 -6.82 -14.91
N GLU A 159 -1.40 -7.09 -14.54
CA GLU A 159 -1.04 -8.23 -13.70
C GLU A 159 -1.68 -8.14 -12.31
N TRP A 160 -1.64 -6.95 -11.68
CA TRP A 160 -2.30 -6.73 -10.41
C TRP A 160 -3.83 -6.94 -10.52
N LEU A 161 -4.47 -6.42 -11.57
CA LEU A 161 -5.90 -6.58 -11.80
C LEU A 161 -6.26 -8.06 -12.03
N ALA A 162 -5.44 -8.80 -12.76
CA ALA A 162 -5.62 -10.24 -12.98
C ALA A 162 -5.44 -11.07 -11.70
N SER A 163 -4.65 -10.58 -10.73
CA SER A 163 -4.50 -11.21 -9.41
C SER A 163 -5.66 -10.93 -8.45
N GLN A 164 -6.50 -9.92 -8.75
CA GLN A 164 -7.68 -9.64 -7.93
C GLN A 164 -8.75 -10.71 -8.17
N PRO A 165 -9.57 -11.06 -7.15
CA PRO A 165 -10.70 -11.96 -7.34
C PRO A 165 -11.59 -11.47 -8.48
N LYS A 166 -11.78 -12.31 -9.50
CA LYS A 166 -12.63 -11.97 -10.64
C LYS A 166 -14.09 -12.18 -10.23
N PRO A 167 -14.99 -11.18 -10.38
CA PRO A 167 -16.41 -11.38 -10.15
C PRO A 167 -16.91 -12.55 -10.99
N ALA A 168 -17.61 -13.51 -10.39
CA ALA A 168 -18.23 -14.60 -11.13
C ALA A 168 -19.11 -14.02 -12.26
N ALA A 169 -18.89 -14.49 -13.50
CA ALA A 169 -19.69 -14.06 -14.63
C ALA A 169 -21.17 -14.38 -14.38
N PRO A 170 -22.10 -13.43 -14.60
CA PRO A 170 -23.52 -13.73 -14.49
C PRO A 170 -23.87 -14.83 -15.49
N ALA A 171 -24.49 -15.91 -15.01
CA ALA A 171 -25.01 -16.98 -15.85
C ALA A 171 -25.97 -16.39 -16.90
N PRO A 172 -25.95 -16.86 -18.17
CA PRO A 172 -26.82 -16.33 -19.20
C PRO A 172 -28.28 -16.63 -18.84
N SER A 173 -29.00 -15.59 -18.41
CA SER A 173 -30.45 -15.64 -18.21
C SER A 173 -31.12 -15.76 -19.57
N ALA A 174 -31.76 -16.91 -19.81
CA ALA A 174 -32.56 -17.18 -21.00
C ALA A 174 -33.64 -16.10 -21.18
N THR A 175 -33.59 -15.44 -22.33
CA THR A 175 -34.57 -14.47 -22.83
C THR A 175 -35.92 -15.14 -23.07
N ASN A 176 -37.00 -14.56 -22.53
CA ASN A 176 -38.33 -14.67 -23.12
C ASN A 176 -38.86 -13.26 -23.41
N SER A 177 -39.03 -13.00 -24.70
CA SER A 177 -39.57 -11.77 -25.28
C SER A 177 -41.10 -11.81 -25.28
N THR A 178 -41.75 -10.73 -24.87
CA THR A 178 -42.99 -10.25 -25.49
C THR A 178 -43.02 -8.72 -25.48
N ALA A 179 -43.37 -8.15 -26.64
CA ALA A 179 -43.34 -6.74 -26.96
C ALA A 179 -44.67 -6.03 -26.63
N THR A 180 -44.62 -4.73 -26.32
CA THR A 180 -45.48 -3.69 -26.94
C THR A 180 -45.01 -2.27 -26.55
N ALA A 181 -45.33 -1.32 -27.42
CA ALA A 181 -44.68 -0.02 -27.59
C ALA A 181 -45.31 1.16 -26.82
N ALA A 182 -44.50 2.23 -26.63
CA ALA A 182 -44.79 3.64 -26.96
C ALA A 182 -44.42 4.70 -25.87
N SER A 183 -43.47 5.56 -26.26
CA SER A 183 -43.37 7.03 -26.06
C SER A 183 -43.07 7.71 -24.70
N THR A 184 -42.17 8.69 -24.83
CA THR A 184 -41.95 9.96 -24.08
C THR A 184 -41.19 10.00 -22.74
N ALA A 185 -40.01 10.62 -22.85
CA ALA A 185 -39.19 11.39 -21.92
C ALA A 185 -39.69 11.64 -20.48
N ALA A 186 -38.86 11.27 -19.50
CA ALA A 186 -38.56 12.09 -18.31
C ALA A 186 -37.27 11.58 -17.66
N ALA A 187 -36.37 12.50 -17.33
CA ALA A 187 -35.11 12.24 -16.66
C ALA A 187 -35.34 11.80 -15.21
N VAL A 188 -34.85 10.60 -14.87
CA VAL A 188 -34.49 10.20 -13.50
C VAL A 188 -33.33 9.23 -13.62
N ALA A 189 -32.17 9.62 -13.10
CA ALA A 189 -31.00 8.77 -13.03
C ALA A 189 -31.33 7.52 -12.19
N PRO A 190 -31.16 6.30 -12.72
CA PRO A 190 -31.41 5.09 -11.95
C PRO A 190 -30.25 4.91 -10.97
N VAL A 191 -30.59 4.78 -9.69
CA VAL A 191 -29.67 4.25 -8.68
C VAL A 191 -29.20 2.89 -9.17
N ALA A 192 -27.92 2.80 -9.52
CA ALA A 192 -27.30 1.56 -9.94
C ALA A 192 -27.51 0.52 -8.83
N LYS A 193 -28.33 -0.48 -9.13
CA LYS A 193 -28.60 -1.64 -8.29
C LYS A 193 -27.26 -2.35 -8.07
N ALA A 194 -26.72 -2.24 -6.85
CA ALA A 194 -25.49 -2.90 -6.47
C ALA A 194 -25.61 -4.40 -6.77
N ALA A 195 -24.65 -4.93 -7.54
CA ALA A 195 -24.46 -6.37 -7.66
C ALA A 195 -24.27 -6.96 -6.24
N PRO A 196 -24.71 -8.20 -5.97
CA PRO A 196 -24.44 -8.83 -4.67
C PRO A 196 -22.93 -8.82 -4.45
N ALA A 197 -22.48 -8.15 -3.40
CA ALA A 197 -21.08 -8.21 -3.01
C ALA A 197 -20.73 -9.68 -2.74
N GLU A 198 -19.75 -10.22 -3.46
CA GLU A 198 -19.14 -11.50 -3.08
C GLU A 198 -18.65 -11.33 -1.63
N VAL A 199 -19.21 -12.12 -0.72
CA VAL A 199 -18.90 -12.02 0.71
C VAL A 199 -17.47 -12.53 0.90
N ASP A 200 -16.60 -11.66 1.38
CA ASP A 200 -15.18 -11.94 1.60
C ASP A 200 -15.03 -13.13 2.58
N PRO A 201 -14.31 -14.22 2.19
CA PRO A 201 -14.08 -15.39 3.05
C PRO A 201 -13.60 -15.07 4.47
N TRP A 202 -12.87 -13.97 4.66
CA TRP A 202 -12.42 -13.51 5.97
C TRP A 202 -13.57 -13.12 6.91
N GLU A 203 -14.70 -12.64 6.38
CA GLU A 203 -15.86 -12.24 7.18
C GLU A 203 -16.58 -13.42 7.83
N PHE A 204 -16.37 -14.64 7.32
CA PHE A 204 -16.90 -15.87 7.92
C PHE A 204 -16.01 -16.47 8.99
N LEU A 205 -14.76 -16.00 9.12
CA LEU A 205 -13.85 -16.46 10.17
C LEU A 205 -14.30 -15.93 11.52
N GLU A 206 -14.13 -16.71 12.57
CA GLU A 206 -14.44 -16.26 13.93
C GLU A 206 -13.38 -15.23 14.39
N PRO A 207 -13.79 -14.05 14.92
CA PRO A 207 -12.84 -13.11 15.49
C PRO A 207 -12.23 -13.66 16.79
N VAL A 208 -10.90 -13.66 16.89
CA VAL A 208 -10.19 -14.16 18.07
C VAL A 208 -9.38 -13.06 18.75
N ASP A 209 -9.54 -12.92 20.06
CA ASP A 209 -8.70 -12.07 20.91
C ASP A 209 -7.48 -12.84 21.37
N ILE A 210 -6.39 -12.77 20.59
CA ILE A 210 -5.15 -13.52 20.88
C ILE A 210 -4.40 -12.99 22.11
N THR A 211 -4.75 -11.81 22.63
CA THR A 211 -4.01 -11.19 23.76
C THR A 211 -4.09 -12.02 25.04
N LYS A 212 -5.13 -12.86 25.16
CA LYS A 212 -5.35 -13.78 26.29
C LYS A 212 -4.50 -15.04 26.21
N ASP A 213 -4.06 -15.40 25.00
CA ASP A 213 -3.25 -16.60 24.72
C ASP A 213 -1.75 -16.29 24.68
N MET A 214 -1.38 -15.00 24.76
CA MET A 214 0.01 -14.57 24.80
C MET A 214 0.70 -14.95 26.11
N SER A 215 2.02 -15.17 26.05
CA SER A 215 2.82 -15.38 27.26
C SER A 215 2.71 -14.17 28.20
N LYS A 216 2.57 -14.44 29.50
CA LYS A 216 2.60 -13.40 30.55
C LYS A 216 3.91 -12.60 30.55
N THR A 217 5.00 -13.21 30.09
CA THR A 217 6.33 -12.60 29.98
C THR A 217 6.55 -11.87 28.66
N PHE A 218 5.59 -11.86 27.73
CA PHE A 218 5.79 -11.34 26.37
C PHE A 218 6.40 -9.93 26.34
N PHE A 219 5.86 -9.00 27.14
CA PHE A 219 6.33 -7.61 27.15
C PHE A 219 7.73 -7.45 27.77
N GLU A 220 8.13 -8.36 28.65
CA GLU A 220 9.49 -8.42 29.19
C GLU A 220 10.44 -9.02 28.15
N ASP A 221 10.06 -10.16 27.57
CA ASP A 221 10.87 -10.93 26.63
C ASP A 221 11.16 -10.14 25.34
N ILE A 222 10.16 -9.42 24.82
CA ILE A 222 10.29 -8.62 23.60
C ILE A 222 11.26 -7.44 23.77
N GLN A 223 11.49 -6.99 25.00
CA GLN A 223 12.43 -5.93 25.36
C GLN A 223 13.75 -6.48 25.93
N SER A 224 13.89 -7.80 26.04
CA SER A 224 15.08 -8.42 26.62
C SER A 224 16.35 -8.04 25.88
N LYS A 225 17.46 -7.97 26.61
CA LYS A 225 18.80 -7.85 26.02
C LYS A 225 19.22 -9.11 25.28
N LYS A 226 18.73 -10.30 25.69
CA LYS A 226 19.04 -11.56 25.03
C LYS A 226 18.24 -11.68 23.74
N TRP A 227 18.94 -11.89 22.63
CA TRP A 227 18.34 -11.88 21.31
C TRP A 227 17.41 -13.09 21.08
N GLN A 228 17.70 -14.22 21.73
CA GLN A 228 16.90 -15.43 21.71
C GLN A 228 15.53 -15.20 22.36
N GLU A 229 15.48 -14.58 23.55
CA GLU A 229 14.21 -14.28 24.24
C GLU A 229 13.31 -13.38 23.38
N ARG A 230 13.87 -12.36 22.73
CA ARG A 230 13.11 -11.52 21.77
C ARG A 230 12.58 -12.33 20.58
N LYS A 231 13.41 -13.20 20.02
CA LYS A 231 13.05 -14.03 18.86
C LYS A 231 11.92 -15.00 19.24
N GLU A 232 12.04 -15.71 20.35
CA GLU A 232 11.03 -16.64 20.84
C GLU A 232 9.69 -15.92 21.10
N ALA A 233 9.72 -14.73 21.71
CA ALA A 233 8.52 -13.90 21.88
C ALA A 233 7.86 -13.51 20.54
N LEU A 234 8.66 -13.15 19.54
CA LEU A 234 8.16 -12.83 18.19
C LEU A 234 7.61 -14.05 17.46
N GLU A 235 8.27 -15.20 17.57
CA GLU A 235 7.83 -16.46 16.94
C GLU A 235 6.51 -16.94 17.53
N MET A 236 6.35 -16.89 18.86
CA MET A 236 5.08 -17.21 19.53
C MET A 236 3.94 -16.27 19.06
N LEU A 237 4.20 -14.96 18.99
CA LEU A 237 3.21 -14.01 18.50
C LEU A 237 2.85 -14.27 17.03
N LEU A 238 3.85 -14.56 16.19
CA LEU A 238 3.64 -14.86 14.77
C LEU A 238 2.79 -16.14 14.58
N GLU A 239 3.03 -17.18 15.39
CA GLU A 239 2.23 -18.40 15.37
C GLU A 239 0.76 -18.12 15.72
N LEU A 240 0.51 -17.34 16.78
CA LEU A 240 -0.85 -16.92 17.16
C LEU A 240 -1.53 -16.12 16.05
N LEU A 241 -0.82 -15.21 15.39
CA LEU A 241 -1.35 -14.42 14.27
C LEU A 241 -1.66 -15.27 13.03
N ASN A 242 -0.85 -16.28 12.74
CA ASN A 242 -1.07 -17.17 11.60
C ASN A 242 -2.26 -18.11 11.85
N LYS A 243 -2.43 -18.59 13.08
CA LYS A 243 -3.58 -19.42 13.48
C LYS A 243 -4.88 -18.63 13.51
N ASN A 244 -4.81 -17.33 13.78
CA ASN A 244 -5.97 -16.45 13.97
C ASN A 244 -5.98 -15.27 12.97
N PRO A 245 -6.32 -15.52 11.69
CA PRO A 245 -6.30 -14.51 10.62
C PRO A 245 -7.33 -13.37 10.82
N ARG A 246 -8.39 -13.57 11.62
CA ARG A 246 -9.34 -12.52 12.01
C ARG A 246 -9.18 -12.22 13.50
N LEU A 247 -8.68 -11.03 13.81
CA LEU A 247 -8.48 -10.61 15.19
C LEU A 247 -9.74 -9.92 15.73
N ASP A 248 -10.13 -10.22 16.97
CA ASP A 248 -11.21 -9.53 17.65
C ASP A 248 -10.81 -8.08 17.94
N VAL A 249 -11.53 -7.14 17.35
CA VAL A 249 -11.30 -5.70 17.48
C VAL A 249 -11.40 -5.17 18.92
N LYS A 250 -11.94 -5.95 19.86
CA LYS A 250 -11.99 -5.64 21.29
C LYS A 250 -10.69 -5.97 22.04
N GLY A 251 -9.80 -6.74 21.43
CA GLY A 251 -8.49 -7.08 22.00
C GLY A 251 -7.60 -5.84 22.20
N GLN A 252 -6.78 -5.85 23.26
CA GLN A 252 -5.90 -4.74 23.62
C GLN A 252 -4.58 -4.78 22.82
N TYR A 253 -4.67 -4.49 21.51
CA TYR A 253 -3.50 -4.59 20.61
C TYR A 253 -2.60 -3.37 20.59
N SER A 254 -3.02 -2.24 21.18
CA SER A 254 -2.24 -0.99 21.18
C SER A 254 -0.85 -1.19 21.78
N ASP A 255 -0.78 -1.85 22.93
CA ASP A 255 0.49 -2.08 23.65
C ASP A 255 1.38 -3.06 22.89
N VAL A 256 0.79 -4.07 22.25
CA VAL A 256 1.52 -5.03 21.41
C VAL A 256 2.14 -4.32 20.20
N ILE A 257 1.36 -3.50 19.49
CA ILE A 257 1.86 -2.74 18.33
C ILE A 257 2.97 -1.77 18.75
N THR A 258 2.77 -1.07 19.86
CA THR A 258 3.77 -0.15 20.43
C THR A 258 5.05 -0.89 20.80
N ALA A 259 4.95 -2.08 21.43
CA ALA A 259 6.10 -2.89 21.75
C ALA A 259 6.87 -3.32 20.48
N LEU A 260 6.15 -3.76 19.44
CA LEU A 260 6.74 -4.16 18.15
C LEU A 260 7.46 -3.01 17.45
N SER A 261 6.91 -1.80 17.47
CA SER A 261 7.54 -0.58 16.91
C SER A 261 8.92 -0.30 17.52
N ASN A 262 9.11 -0.69 18.79
CA ASN A 262 10.32 -0.43 19.57
C ASN A 262 11.35 -1.58 19.52
N VAL A 263 11.03 -2.69 18.84
CA VAL A 263 11.97 -3.81 18.71
C VAL A 263 13.19 -3.37 17.88
N ARG A 264 14.36 -3.48 18.52
CA ARG A 264 15.64 -3.22 17.87
C ARG A 264 15.99 -4.41 16.96
N PHE A 265 16.10 -4.14 15.65
CA PHE A 265 16.74 -5.08 14.74
C PHE A 265 18.22 -5.19 15.11
N PHE A 266 18.73 -6.41 15.08
CA PHE A 266 20.10 -6.74 15.50
C PHE A 266 21.10 -5.81 14.82
N THR A 267 21.75 -4.95 15.63
CA THR A 267 23.05 -4.34 15.32
C THR A 267 24.15 -5.18 15.93
#